data_AF-A0A7S3N654-F1
#
_entry.id   AF-A0A7S3N654-F1
#
_cell.length_a   1.000
_cell.length_b   1.000
_cell.length_c   1.000
_cell.angle_alpha   90.00
_cell.angle_beta   90.00
_cell.angle_gamma   90.00
#
_symmetry.space_group_name_H-M   'P 1'
#
loop_
_entity.id
_entity.type
_entity.pdbx_description
1 polymer ?
#
loop_
_entity_poly.entity_id
_entity_poly.type
_entity_poly.pdbx_seq_one_letter_code
_entity_poly.pdbx_strand_id
1 'polypeptide(L)'
;LRRVFAIMHKNKWWDKLGGMQGFLEIFEHHKKDLEGIFGQFKEYKSFNEVIEVEYDRWNNTDETMKTNLQKLLKKRKGVLSLNDWDLCMGSYGIPADTISAISGLEIPTNLYYYIAEKKDKLTKPPALVLYDTTHLAETENLYYKNHLGYDFEATIVDVFLNVSESNRQNIVILDKSAFYPTSGGQIHDTGKLFIGDNQFRVTNVEKVGKSVLHFVEPSLDGDKDAYIGKTVMAQVDEDRRNQLRSNHTGTHIVFAACRKVLGPHVWQNGAKKTLDMAHLDITHYKSLSREQELEIENEANRIICKSAKINKYMMNKSDAEKEYGFSLYQGGIVPGNELRIVNIDGVDTEACCGTHCDNTSEVGWVKMVKSQRISDGIVRLYYITNERAMDIMNKETVLLQDLGKLWGIDQ
;
A
#
# COMPACT_ATOMS: atom_id res chain seq x y z
N LEU A 1 6.74 2.31 24.84
CA LEU A 1 5.84 3.24 25.58
C LEU A 1 5.08 2.54 26.69
N ARG A 2 4.17 1.59 26.42
CA ARG A 2 3.37 0.90 27.48
C ARG A 2 4.17 0.35 28.66
N ARG A 3 5.33 -0.28 28.42
CA ARG A 3 6.23 -0.75 29.50
C ARG A 3 6.75 0.41 30.37
N VAL A 4 7.05 1.55 29.76
CA VAL A 4 7.49 2.75 30.49
C VAL A 4 6.35 3.28 31.35
N PHE A 5 5.13 3.40 30.81
CA PHE A 5 3.95 3.76 31.60
C PHE A 5 3.78 2.83 32.82
N ALA A 6 3.85 1.52 32.61
CA ALA A 6 3.75 0.54 33.70
C ALA A 6 4.86 0.72 34.76
N ILE A 7 6.12 0.95 34.36
CA ILE A 7 7.23 1.20 35.28
C ILE A 7 7.01 2.48 36.08
N MET A 8 6.57 3.57 35.44
CA MET A 8 6.35 4.85 36.08
C MET A 8 5.21 4.79 37.10
N HIS A 9 4.12 4.10 36.76
CA HIS A 9 2.99 3.87 37.68
C HIS A 9 3.39 2.95 38.84
N LYS A 10 4.08 1.84 38.55
CA LYS A 10 4.58 0.90 39.59
C LYS A 10 5.44 1.58 40.66
N ASN A 11 6.30 2.52 40.24
CA ASN A 11 7.21 3.22 41.15
C ASN A 11 6.65 4.54 41.70
N LYS A 12 5.38 4.88 41.42
CA LYS A 12 4.75 6.16 41.78
C LYS A 12 5.53 7.38 41.27
N TRP A 13 6.16 7.24 40.11
CA TRP A 13 6.88 8.32 39.44
C TRP A 13 5.96 9.18 38.58
N TRP A 14 4.89 8.60 38.02
CA TRP A 14 3.98 9.29 37.12
C TRP A 14 3.42 10.58 37.71
N ASP A 15 2.79 10.50 38.88
CA ASP A 15 2.19 11.68 39.54
C ASP A 15 3.26 12.67 40.03
N LYS A 16 4.41 12.16 40.52
CA LYS A 16 5.54 12.99 40.96
C LYS A 16 6.14 13.82 39.84
N LEU A 17 6.07 13.30 38.62
CA LEU A 17 6.56 13.95 37.43
C LEU A 17 5.54 14.95 36.85
N GLY A 18 4.33 15.05 37.40
CA GLY A 18 3.27 15.91 36.84
C GLY A 18 2.43 15.23 35.75
N GLY A 19 2.39 13.90 35.74
CA GLY A 19 1.58 13.11 34.83
C GLY A 19 2.04 13.21 33.37
N MET A 20 1.09 13.32 32.44
CA MET A 20 1.38 13.34 31.00
C MET A 20 2.28 14.53 30.61
N GLN A 21 2.01 15.71 31.15
CA GLN A 21 2.75 16.92 30.79
C GLN A 21 4.24 16.77 31.12
N GLY A 22 4.59 16.37 32.35
CA GLY A 22 6.00 16.15 32.66
C GLY A 22 6.59 14.94 31.93
N PHE A 23 5.79 13.95 31.56
CA PHE A 23 6.30 12.82 30.77
C PHE A 23 6.73 13.27 29.38
N LEU A 24 5.99 14.20 28.77
CA LEU A 24 6.36 14.87 27.52
C LEU A 24 7.63 15.72 27.70
N GLU A 25 7.81 16.39 28.84
CA GLU A 25 9.02 17.18 29.13
C GLU A 25 10.30 16.32 29.17
N ILE A 26 10.22 15.06 29.60
CA ILE A 26 11.36 14.12 29.52
C ILE A 26 11.85 13.98 28.07
N PHE A 27 10.94 13.90 27.09
CA PHE A 27 11.34 13.82 25.68
C PHE A 27 12.00 15.09 25.20
N GLU A 28 11.52 16.26 25.64
CA GLU A 28 12.15 17.54 25.29
C GLU A 28 13.56 17.67 25.88
N HIS A 29 13.77 17.23 27.13
CA HIS A 29 15.11 17.15 27.70
C HIS A 29 16.03 16.21 26.90
N HIS A 30 15.55 15.03 26.52
CA HIS A 30 16.32 14.12 25.68
C HIS A 30 16.62 14.69 24.30
N LYS A 31 15.66 15.36 23.65
CA LYS A 31 15.90 16.04 22.38
C LYS A 31 17.04 17.04 22.54
N LYS A 32 16.94 17.94 23.53
CA LYS A 32 17.95 18.95 23.84
C LYS A 32 19.34 18.36 24.12
N ASP A 33 19.41 17.30 24.92
CA ASP A 33 20.68 16.62 25.24
C ASP A 33 21.32 16.00 23.99
N LEU A 34 20.49 15.50 23.06
CA LEU A 34 20.93 14.82 21.84
C LEU A 34 21.16 15.77 20.67
N GLU A 35 20.75 17.04 20.75
CA GLU A 35 20.95 18.04 19.69
C GLU A 35 22.42 18.22 19.31
N GLY A 36 23.33 18.10 20.28
CA GLY A 36 24.77 18.21 20.03
C GLY A 36 25.34 17.08 19.15
N ILE A 37 24.65 15.93 19.08
CA ILE A 37 25.08 14.74 18.33
C ILE A 37 24.32 14.62 17.00
N PHE A 38 23.00 14.79 17.05
CA PHE A 38 22.11 14.54 15.91
C PHE A 38 21.66 15.81 15.20
N GLY A 39 22.06 16.99 15.69
CA GLY A 39 21.56 18.28 15.24
C GLY A 39 20.18 18.59 15.80
N GLN A 40 19.63 19.75 15.40
CA GLN A 40 18.32 20.19 15.86
C GLN A 40 17.22 19.26 15.34
N PHE A 41 16.42 18.72 16.25
CA PHE A 41 15.24 17.92 15.90
C PHE A 41 14.17 18.84 15.30
N LYS A 42 13.64 18.47 14.13
CA LYS A 42 12.53 19.20 13.51
C LYS A 42 11.27 19.06 14.37
N GLU A 43 10.44 20.10 14.36
CA GLU A 43 9.13 20.07 15.01
C GLU A 43 8.31 18.89 14.47
N TYR A 44 7.74 18.10 15.38
CA TYR A 44 6.85 17.02 15.05
C TYR A 44 5.51 17.22 15.77
N LYS A 45 4.60 17.94 15.11
CA LYS A 45 3.33 18.43 15.68
C LYS A 45 2.50 17.33 16.33
N SER A 46 2.47 16.14 15.74
CA SER A 46 1.68 15.01 16.23
C SER A 46 2.36 14.21 17.36
N PHE A 47 3.58 14.57 17.76
CA PHE A 47 4.35 13.79 18.74
C PHE A 47 3.60 13.61 20.06
N ASN A 48 3.14 14.71 20.66
CA ASN A 48 2.44 14.67 21.95
C ASN A 48 1.15 13.86 21.84
N GLU A 49 0.36 14.09 20.79
CA GLU A 49 -0.90 13.39 20.55
C GLU A 49 -0.68 11.87 20.39
N VAL A 50 0.39 11.43 19.74
CA VAL A 50 0.74 10.00 19.63
C VAL A 50 0.95 9.38 21.01
N ILE A 51 1.67 10.08 21.89
CA ILE A 51 1.95 9.60 23.25
C ILE A 51 0.67 9.57 24.09
N GLU A 52 -0.16 10.60 23.99
CA GLU A 52 -1.45 10.71 24.67
C GLU A 52 -2.41 9.60 24.25
N VAL A 53 -2.60 9.38 22.94
CA VAL A 53 -3.46 8.31 22.42
C VAL A 53 -2.96 6.94 22.88
N GLU A 54 -1.65 6.73 22.93
CA GLU A 54 -1.08 5.46 23.40
C GLU A 54 -1.25 5.27 24.92
N TYR A 55 -1.21 6.35 25.70
CA TYR A 55 -1.49 6.33 27.13
C TYR A 55 -2.96 6.08 27.43
N ASP A 56 -3.87 6.75 26.73
CA ASP A 56 -5.32 6.53 26.84
C ASP A 56 -5.69 5.11 26.46
N ARG A 57 -5.09 4.57 25.40
CA ARG A 57 -5.22 3.13 25.10
C ARG A 57 -4.75 2.30 26.27
N TRP A 58 -3.53 2.52 26.75
CA TRP A 58 -3.00 1.74 27.85
C TRP A 58 -3.93 1.74 29.09
N ASN A 59 -4.50 2.90 29.45
CA ASN A 59 -5.48 3.02 30.53
C ASN A 59 -6.81 2.29 30.23
N ASN A 60 -7.38 2.52 29.05
CA ASN A 60 -8.72 2.03 28.69
C ASN A 60 -8.75 0.56 28.30
N THR A 61 -7.61 -0.03 27.95
CA THR A 61 -7.61 -1.41 27.44
C THR A 61 -7.56 -2.46 28.55
N ASP A 62 -7.48 -2.06 29.82
CA ASP A 62 -7.20 -2.96 30.94
C ASP A 62 -8.34 -3.97 31.21
N GLU A 63 -9.62 -3.58 31.13
CA GLU A 63 -10.74 -4.49 31.40
C GLU A 63 -11.00 -5.52 30.29
N THR A 64 -10.95 -5.08 29.03
CA THR A 64 -11.15 -5.98 27.87
C THR A 64 -9.97 -6.94 27.74
N MET A 65 -8.74 -6.46 27.96
CA MET A 65 -7.54 -7.29 28.04
C MET A 65 -7.62 -8.34 29.13
N LYS A 66 -7.96 -7.93 30.36
CA LYS A 66 -8.16 -8.84 31.50
C LYS A 66 -9.21 -9.90 31.18
N THR A 67 -10.34 -9.50 30.60
CA THR A 67 -11.42 -10.42 30.21
C THR A 67 -10.96 -11.43 29.16
N ASN A 68 -10.25 -10.99 28.12
CA ASN A 68 -9.73 -11.87 27.08
C ASN A 68 -8.66 -12.83 27.61
N LEU A 69 -7.76 -12.34 28.46
CA LEU A 69 -6.75 -13.18 29.13
C LEU A 69 -7.38 -14.22 30.05
N GLN A 70 -8.37 -13.84 30.86
CA GLN A 70 -9.08 -14.78 31.74
C GLN A 70 -9.82 -15.86 30.94
N LYS A 71 -10.47 -15.49 29.83
CA LYS A 71 -11.10 -16.46 28.91
C LYS A 71 -10.06 -17.42 28.33
N LEU A 72 -8.90 -16.91 27.91
CA LEU A 72 -7.82 -17.74 27.36
C LEU A 72 -7.24 -18.67 28.42
N LEU A 73 -6.95 -18.18 29.62
CA LEU A 73 -6.46 -18.97 30.76
C LEU A 73 -7.44 -20.09 31.11
N LYS A 74 -8.75 -19.81 31.14
CA LYS A 74 -9.79 -20.83 31.36
C LYS A 74 -9.78 -21.88 30.25
N LYS A 75 -9.68 -21.46 28.98
CA LYS A 75 -9.63 -22.38 27.82
C LYS A 75 -8.36 -23.24 27.82
N ARG A 76 -7.24 -22.70 28.27
CA ARG A 76 -5.93 -23.37 28.32
C ARG A 76 -5.63 -24.05 29.67
N LYS A 77 -6.61 -24.12 30.57
CA LYS A 77 -6.48 -24.72 31.91
C LYS A 77 -5.29 -24.17 32.72
N GLY A 78 -5.05 -22.86 32.61
CA GLY A 78 -4.03 -22.15 33.39
C GLY A 78 -2.60 -22.20 32.85
N VAL A 79 -2.34 -22.88 31.73
CA VAL A 79 -1.00 -22.96 31.12
C VAL A 79 -0.98 -22.23 29.78
N LEU A 80 -0.02 -21.33 29.56
CA LEU A 80 0.12 -20.58 28.30
C LEU A 80 1.36 -21.05 27.54
N SER A 81 1.18 -21.43 26.27
CA SER A 81 2.30 -21.70 25.35
C SER A 81 2.91 -20.39 24.85
N LEU A 82 4.11 -20.44 24.24
CA LEU A 82 4.73 -19.26 23.61
C LEU A 82 3.81 -18.57 22.57
N ASN A 83 3.02 -19.36 21.84
CA ASN A 83 2.01 -18.83 20.92
C ASN A 83 0.87 -18.10 21.64
N ASP A 84 0.46 -18.57 22.81
CA ASP A 84 -0.58 -17.89 23.59
C ASP A 84 -0.04 -16.58 24.21
N TRP A 85 1.23 -16.55 24.65
CA TRP A 85 1.90 -15.33 25.08
C TRP A 85 2.03 -14.31 23.93
N ASP A 86 2.44 -14.76 22.74
CA ASP A 86 2.48 -13.95 21.53
C ASP A 86 1.09 -13.40 21.14
N LEU A 87 0.04 -14.24 21.21
CA LEU A 87 -1.35 -13.79 20.99
C LEU A 87 -1.76 -12.71 21.99
N CYS A 88 -1.49 -12.91 23.27
CA CYS A 88 -1.83 -11.94 24.31
C CYS A 88 -1.09 -10.62 24.12
N MET A 89 0.20 -10.66 23.79
CA MET A 89 1.00 -9.45 23.60
C MET A 89 0.68 -8.74 22.28
N GLY A 90 0.51 -9.49 21.19
CA GLY A 90 0.32 -8.97 19.84
C GLY A 90 -1.13 -8.61 19.55
N SER A 91 -2.06 -9.53 19.78
CA SER A 91 -3.47 -9.35 19.42
C SER A 91 -4.31 -8.75 20.56
N TYR A 92 -4.03 -9.13 21.81
CA TYR A 92 -4.72 -8.53 22.95
C TYR A 92 -3.99 -7.31 23.50
N GLY A 93 -2.74 -7.06 23.10
CA GLY A 93 -1.95 -5.89 23.51
C GLY A 93 -1.48 -5.89 24.96
N ILE A 94 -1.51 -7.05 25.63
CA ILE A 94 -1.22 -7.21 27.07
C ILE A 94 0.28 -7.37 27.27
N PRO A 95 0.95 -6.49 28.05
CA PRO A 95 2.38 -6.65 28.34
C PRO A 95 2.69 -7.98 29.05
N ALA A 96 3.86 -8.57 28.80
CA ALA A 96 4.29 -9.82 29.44
C ALA A 96 4.25 -9.73 30.98
N ASP A 97 4.67 -8.59 31.54
CA ASP A 97 4.62 -8.34 32.98
C ASP A 97 3.18 -8.40 33.53
N THR A 98 2.22 -7.86 32.78
CA THR A 98 0.79 -7.89 33.13
C THR A 98 0.20 -9.29 33.02
N ILE A 99 0.57 -10.05 31.98
CA ILE A 99 0.18 -11.46 31.84
C ILE A 99 0.70 -12.26 33.04
N SER A 100 1.98 -12.09 33.39
CA SER A 100 2.60 -12.75 34.54
C SER A 100 1.90 -12.38 35.85
N ALA A 101 1.64 -11.09 36.08
CA ALA A 101 0.96 -10.62 37.29
C ALA A 101 -0.48 -11.16 37.43
N ILE A 102 -1.24 -11.27 36.34
CA ILE A 102 -2.63 -11.77 36.37
C ILE A 102 -2.70 -13.30 36.41
N SER A 103 -1.82 -13.98 35.68
CA SER A 103 -1.85 -15.45 35.54
C SER A 103 -1.05 -16.19 36.62
N GLY A 104 -0.11 -15.51 37.29
CA GLY A 104 0.87 -16.14 38.18
C GLY A 104 1.97 -16.92 37.46
N LEU A 105 2.01 -16.90 36.12
CA LEU A 105 3.03 -17.61 35.33
C LEU A 105 4.31 -16.79 35.21
N GLU A 106 5.46 -17.45 35.25
CA GLU A 106 6.73 -16.82 34.92
C GLU A 106 6.81 -16.48 33.43
N ILE A 107 7.44 -15.35 33.11
CA ILE A 107 7.65 -14.92 31.72
C ILE A 107 8.67 -15.89 31.07
N PRO A 108 8.33 -16.57 29.97
CA PRO A 108 9.26 -17.47 29.30
C PRO A 108 10.53 -16.75 28.82
N THR A 109 11.70 -17.30 29.14
CA THR A 109 13.01 -16.69 28.84
C THR A 109 13.22 -16.41 27.35
N ASN A 110 12.69 -17.26 26.48
CA ASN A 110 12.82 -17.15 25.02
C ASN A 110 11.63 -16.45 24.35
N LEU A 111 10.70 -15.84 25.09
CA LEU A 111 9.48 -15.25 24.53
C LEU A 111 9.76 -14.18 23.46
N TYR A 112 10.62 -13.22 23.77
CA TYR A 112 10.92 -12.13 22.83
C TYR A 112 11.68 -12.62 21.60
N TYR A 113 12.60 -13.57 21.79
CA TYR A 113 13.30 -14.23 20.69
C TYR A 113 12.30 -14.96 19.77
N TYR A 114 11.37 -15.71 20.35
CA TYR A 114 10.31 -16.41 19.62
C TYR A 114 9.43 -15.45 18.80
N ILE A 115 8.99 -14.33 19.40
CA ILE A 115 8.17 -13.33 18.71
C ILE A 115 8.94 -12.69 17.55
N ALA A 116 10.21 -12.35 17.76
CA ALA A 116 11.07 -11.78 16.72
C ALA A 116 11.27 -12.77 15.56
N GLU A 117 11.67 -14.01 15.87
CA GLU A 117 11.88 -15.06 14.87
C GLU A 117 10.60 -15.38 14.08
N LYS A 118 9.43 -15.37 14.73
CA LYS A 118 8.15 -15.59 14.07
C LYS A 118 7.78 -14.45 13.12
N LYS A 119 8.08 -13.20 13.48
CA LYS A 119 7.88 -12.04 12.59
C LYS A 119 8.81 -12.11 11.37
N ASP A 120 10.05 -12.53 11.56
CA ASP A 120 11.00 -12.72 10.46
C ASP A 120 10.55 -13.87 9.53
N LYS A 121 9.97 -14.94 10.08
CA LYS A 121 9.41 -16.07 9.30
C LYS A 121 8.06 -15.79 8.64
N LEU A 122 7.36 -14.73 9.03
CA LEU A 122 6.07 -14.32 8.45
C LEU A 122 6.21 -13.62 7.09
N THR A 123 7.42 -13.56 6.51
CA THR A 123 7.57 -13.28 5.08
C THR A 123 6.62 -14.19 4.31
N LYS A 124 5.71 -13.59 3.54
CA LYS A 124 4.76 -14.34 2.70
C LYS A 124 5.54 -15.44 1.98
N PRO A 125 5.07 -16.71 2.00
CA PRO A 125 5.71 -17.74 1.20
C PRO A 125 5.83 -17.20 -0.24
N PRO A 126 6.97 -17.41 -0.90
CA PRO A 126 7.16 -16.92 -2.25
C PRO A 126 6.00 -17.41 -3.11
N ALA A 127 5.48 -16.54 -3.98
CA ALA A 127 4.42 -16.92 -4.89
C ALA A 127 4.82 -18.20 -5.63
N LEU A 128 3.90 -19.17 -5.73
CA LEU A 128 4.16 -20.40 -6.45
C LEU A 128 4.47 -20.05 -7.91
N VAL A 129 5.69 -20.32 -8.36
CA VAL A 129 6.10 -20.10 -9.74
C VAL A 129 5.59 -21.28 -10.57
N LEU A 130 4.51 -21.06 -11.30
CA LEU A 130 3.85 -22.09 -12.12
C LEU A 130 4.55 -22.32 -13.46
N TYR A 131 5.30 -21.33 -13.96
CA TYR A 131 5.85 -21.31 -15.30
C TYR A 131 7.36 -21.10 -15.27
N ASP A 132 8.11 -21.95 -15.97
CA ASP A 132 9.54 -21.76 -16.17
C ASP A 132 9.77 -20.82 -17.36
N THR A 133 10.48 -19.71 -17.10
CA THR A 133 10.83 -18.68 -18.08
C THR A 133 12.34 -18.47 -18.17
N THR A 134 13.13 -19.32 -17.52
CA THR A 134 14.59 -19.14 -17.39
C THR A 134 15.34 -19.27 -18.71
N HIS A 135 14.76 -19.97 -19.69
CA HIS A 135 15.30 -20.10 -21.05
C HIS A 135 14.98 -18.90 -21.96
N LEU A 136 14.09 -18.01 -21.54
CA LEU A 136 13.61 -16.90 -22.36
C LEU A 136 14.43 -15.63 -22.11
N ALA A 137 14.58 -14.83 -23.16
CA ALA A 137 15.10 -13.47 -23.04
C ALA A 137 14.14 -12.57 -22.24
N GLU A 138 14.68 -11.45 -21.73
CA GLU A 138 13.88 -10.45 -21.04
C GLU A 138 12.92 -9.77 -22.01
N THR A 139 11.64 -9.68 -21.63
CA THR A 139 10.65 -8.91 -22.40
C THR A 139 10.96 -7.42 -22.29
N GLU A 140 11.14 -6.74 -23.41
CA GLU A 140 11.30 -5.28 -23.43
C GLU A 140 9.98 -4.59 -23.03
N ASN A 141 10.01 -3.89 -21.90
CA ASN A 141 8.84 -3.22 -21.33
C ASN A 141 8.64 -1.83 -21.96
N LEU A 142 7.82 -1.76 -23.02
CA LEU A 142 7.60 -0.54 -23.80
C LEU A 142 6.92 0.58 -22.98
N TYR A 143 6.09 0.21 -22.00
CA TYR A 143 5.36 1.14 -21.13
C TYR A 143 6.26 2.02 -20.25
N TYR A 144 7.57 1.71 -20.13
CA TYR A 144 8.53 2.62 -19.49
C TYR A 144 9.03 3.74 -20.40
N LYS A 145 9.11 3.49 -21.71
CA LYS A 145 9.63 4.43 -22.71
C LYS A 145 8.51 5.30 -23.29
N ASN A 146 7.39 4.66 -23.65
CA ASN A 146 6.21 5.34 -24.19
C ASN A 146 4.95 4.78 -23.53
N HIS A 147 4.40 5.52 -22.57
CA HIS A 147 3.22 5.12 -21.81
C HIS A 147 1.89 5.44 -22.53
N LEU A 148 1.95 6.13 -23.68
CA LEU A 148 0.84 6.39 -24.60
C LEU A 148 0.88 5.48 -25.85
N GLY A 149 1.89 4.60 -25.94
CA GLY A 149 1.94 3.57 -26.97
C GLY A 149 1.02 2.42 -26.61
N TYR A 150 -0.25 2.50 -27.00
CA TYR A 150 -1.23 1.43 -26.78
C TYR A 150 -1.14 0.33 -27.84
N ASP A 151 -0.77 0.71 -29.06
CA ASP A 151 -0.63 -0.20 -30.19
C ASP A 151 0.85 -0.45 -30.48
N PHE A 152 1.22 -1.72 -30.66
CA PHE A 152 2.59 -2.11 -30.97
C PHE A 152 2.66 -3.44 -31.71
N GLU A 153 3.69 -3.60 -32.53
CA GLU A 153 4.04 -4.87 -33.15
C GLU A 153 5.09 -5.59 -32.31
N ALA A 154 4.94 -6.91 -32.10
CA ALA A 154 5.90 -7.74 -31.37
C ALA A 154 6.03 -9.13 -32.02
N THR A 155 6.98 -9.93 -31.56
CA THR A 155 7.18 -11.32 -31.99
C THR A 155 6.86 -12.28 -30.85
N ILE A 156 6.12 -13.34 -31.15
CA ILE A 156 5.82 -14.42 -30.19
C ILE A 156 7.09 -15.24 -29.97
N VAL A 157 7.58 -15.30 -28.73
CA VAL A 157 8.79 -16.06 -28.38
C VAL A 157 8.47 -17.44 -27.80
N ASP A 158 7.32 -17.60 -27.15
CA ASP A 158 6.86 -18.89 -26.64
C ASP A 158 5.34 -18.85 -26.38
N VAL A 159 4.73 -20.03 -26.25
CA VAL A 159 3.33 -20.20 -25.87
C VAL A 159 3.22 -21.32 -24.84
N PHE A 160 2.60 -21.04 -23.70
CA PHE A 160 2.44 -21.98 -22.59
C PHE A 160 1.01 -22.50 -22.44
N LEU A 161 0.91 -23.69 -21.84
CA LEU A 161 -0.35 -24.23 -21.33
C LEU A 161 -0.65 -23.61 -19.96
N ASN A 162 -1.88 -23.14 -19.77
CA ASN A 162 -2.35 -22.63 -18.49
C ASN A 162 -2.73 -23.79 -17.58
N VAL A 163 -1.78 -24.17 -16.73
CA VAL A 163 -1.92 -25.27 -15.78
C VAL A 163 -2.98 -25.01 -14.71
N SER A 164 -3.35 -23.75 -14.48
CA SER A 164 -4.45 -23.38 -13.57
C SER A 164 -5.84 -23.47 -14.19
N GLU A 165 -5.97 -23.47 -15.52
CA GLU A 165 -7.24 -23.49 -16.23
C GLU A 165 -7.28 -24.61 -17.29
N SER A 166 -7.38 -25.84 -16.80
CA SER A 166 -7.58 -27.03 -17.66
C SER A 166 -6.50 -27.26 -18.73
N ASN A 167 -5.27 -26.77 -18.51
CA ASN A 167 -4.15 -26.91 -19.46
C ASN A 167 -4.44 -26.35 -20.86
N ARG A 168 -5.22 -25.27 -20.97
CA ARG A 168 -5.48 -24.61 -22.26
C ARG A 168 -4.24 -23.89 -22.77
N GLN A 169 -3.98 -23.93 -24.07
CA GLN A 169 -2.89 -23.18 -24.70
C GLN A 169 -3.30 -21.70 -24.84
N ASN A 170 -3.23 -20.94 -23.77
CA ASN A 170 -3.74 -19.57 -23.74
C ASN A 170 -2.82 -18.57 -23.04
N ILE A 171 -1.51 -18.85 -23.01
CA ILE A 171 -0.50 -17.93 -22.48
C ILE A 171 0.49 -17.64 -23.60
N VAL A 172 0.56 -16.39 -24.04
CA VAL A 172 1.45 -15.90 -25.10
C VAL A 172 2.56 -15.06 -24.49
N ILE A 173 3.81 -15.31 -24.87
CA ILE A 173 4.96 -14.54 -24.43
C ILE A 173 5.56 -13.81 -25.64
N LEU A 174 5.86 -12.52 -25.44
CA LEU A 174 6.35 -11.63 -26.49
C LEU A 174 7.77 -11.15 -26.19
N ASP A 175 8.53 -10.82 -27.23
CA ASP A 175 9.86 -10.20 -27.13
C ASP A 175 9.81 -8.80 -26.50
N LYS A 176 8.74 -8.06 -26.77
CA LYS A 176 8.44 -6.75 -26.17
C LYS A 176 6.95 -6.57 -25.93
N SER A 177 6.59 -5.77 -24.93
CA SER A 177 5.20 -5.55 -24.56
C SER A 177 4.93 -4.17 -24.00
N ALA A 178 3.84 -3.55 -24.45
CA ALA A 178 3.27 -2.37 -23.81
C ALA A 178 2.24 -2.72 -22.72
N PHE A 179 1.83 -3.99 -22.55
CA PHE A 179 0.92 -4.39 -21.47
C PHE A 179 1.63 -4.33 -20.11
N TYR A 180 1.03 -3.65 -19.14
CA TYR A 180 1.53 -3.60 -17.77
C TYR A 180 1.03 -4.84 -17.01
N PRO A 181 1.94 -5.66 -16.44
CA PRO A 181 1.56 -6.78 -15.60
C PRO A 181 1.06 -6.32 -14.23
N THR A 182 0.25 -7.12 -13.55
CA THR A 182 -0.19 -6.80 -12.18
C THR A 182 1.02 -6.63 -11.25
N SER A 183 1.24 -5.39 -10.77
CA SER A 183 2.41 -5.06 -9.95
C SER A 183 2.24 -3.71 -9.25
N GLY A 184 2.92 -3.50 -8.11
CA GLY A 184 2.90 -2.22 -7.36
C GLY A 184 1.51 -1.81 -6.87
N GLY A 185 0.61 -2.79 -6.70
CA GLY A 185 -0.80 -2.58 -6.37
C GLY A 185 -1.69 -2.22 -7.55
N GLN A 186 -1.14 -1.91 -8.73
CA GLN A 186 -1.92 -1.70 -9.95
C GLN A 186 -2.26 -3.03 -10.61
N ILE A 187 -3.52 -3.22 -10.97
CA ILE A 187 -3.97 -4.41 -11.72
C ILE A 187 -3.46 -4.35 -13.17
N HIS A 188 -3.33 -5.53 -13.79
CA HIS A 188 -2.90 -5.67 -15.18
C HIS A 188 -3.79 -4.91 -16.17
N ASP A 189 -3.20 -4.59 -17.33
CA ASP A 189 -3.97 -4.18 -18.48
C ASP A 189 -4.68 -5.35 -19.17
N THR A 190 -5.70 -5.00 -19.93
CA THR A 190 -6.38 -5.88 -20.87
C THR A 190 -6.25 -5.30 -22.27
N GLY A 191 -6.68 -6.05 -23.27
CA GLY A 191 -6.62 -5.58 -24.65
C GLY A 191 -6.77 -6.73 -25.64
N LYS A 192 -6.08 -6.62 -26.78
CA LYS A 192 -6.19 -7.56 -27.89
C LYS A 192 -4.83 -7.89 -28.48
N LEU A 193 -4.70 -9.12 -28.98
CA LEU A 193 -3.61 -9.57 -29.84
C LEU A 193 -4.21 -10.04 -31.18
N PHE A 194 -3.59 -9.66 -32.28
CA PHE A 194 -3.95 -10.07 -33.63
C PHE A 194 -2.82 -10.90 -34.23
N ILE A 195 -3.09 -12.18 -34.49
CA ILE A 195 -2.13 -13.13 -35.07
C ILE A 195 -2.69 -13.59 -36.42
N GLY A 196 -2.19 -12.99 -37.50
CA GLY A 196 -2.84 -13.10 -38.81
C GLY A 196 -4.26 -12.50 -38.74
N ASP A 197 -5.26 -13.23 -39.21
CA ASP A 197 -6.67 -12.80 -39.20
C ASP A 197 -7.38 -13.09 -37.86
N ASN A 198 -6.71 -13.77 -36.93
CA ASN A 198 -7.30 -14.18 -35.66
C ASN A 198 -7.12 -13.11 -34.57
N GLN A 199 -8.20 -12.79 -33.86
CA GLN A 199 -8.19 -11.88 -32.73
C GLN A 199 -8.31 -12.64 -31.41
N PHE A 200 -7.43 -12.33 -30.47
CA PHE A 200 -7.40 -12.87 -29.12
C PHE A 200 -7.54 -11.73 -28.10
N ARG A 201 -8.43 -11.88 -27.12
CA ARG A 201 -8.58 -10.91 -26.01
C ARG A 201 -7.59 -11.23 -24.92
N VAL A 202 -6.76 -10.26 -24.51
CA VAL A 202 -5.89 -10.37 -23.34
C VAL A 202 -6.71 -10.13 -22.09
N THR A 203 -6.81 -11.14 -21.22
CA THR A 203 -7.65 -11.13 -20.02
C THR A 203 -6.85 -10.98 -18.73
N ASN A 204 -5.57 -11.35 -18.73
CA ASN A 204 -4.65 -11.18 -17.61
C ASN A 204 -3.22 -11.00 -18.14
N VAL A 205 -2.39 -10.28 -17.38
CA VAL A 205 -0.97 -10.08 -17.69
C VAL A 205 -0.17 -10.21 -16.41
N GLU A 206 0.82 -11.10 -16.44
CA GLU A 206 1.65 -11.42 -15.28
C GLU A 206 3.13 -11.36 -15.64
N LYS A 207 3.97 -11.02 -14.66
CA LYS A 207 5.42 -11.06 -14.82
C LYS A 207 5.97 -12.27 -14.06
N VAL A 208 6.65 -13.15 -14.78
CA VAL A 208 7.35 -14.31 -14.20
C VAL A 208 8.81 -14.18 -14.58
N GLY A 209 9.67 -14.01 -13.57
CA GLY A 209 11.08 -13.69 -13.79
C GLY A 209 11.24 -12.41 -14.61
N LYS A 210 11.82 -12.55 -15.80
CA LYS A 210 12.06 -11.44 -16.74
C LYS A 210 11.05 -11.38 -17.90
N SER A 211 10.13 -12.34 -17.98
CA SER A 211 9.18 -12.46 -19.07
C SER A 211 7.79 -11.96 -18.66
N VAL A 212 7.07 -11.38 -19.63
CA VAL A 212 5.68 -10.96 -19.47
C VAL A 212 4.78 -11.99 -20.17
N LEU A 213 3.89 -12.60 -19.39
CA LEU A 213 2.93 -13.60 -19.81
C LEU A 213 1.59 -12.91 -20.08
N HIS A 214 1.02 -13.15 -21.27
CA HIS A 214 -0.27 -12.60 -21.70
C HIS A 214 -1.28 -13.75 -21.76
N PHE A 215 -2.26 -13.76 -20.86
CA PHE A 215 -3.33 -14.75 -20.86
C PHE A 215 -4.41 -14.29 -21.83
N VAL A 216 -4.82 -15.18 -22.73
CA VAL A 216 -5.71 -14.83 -23.84
C VAL A 216 -6.97 -15.69 -23.90
N GLU A 217 -8.00 -15.15 -24.56
CA GLU A 217 -9.22 -15.87 -24.91
C GLU A 217 -9.67 -15.54 -26.34
N PRO A 218 -10.10 -16.53 -27.14
CA PRO A 218 -10.08 -17.97 -26.86
C PRO A 218 -8.64 -18.53 -26.75
N SER A 219 -8.50 -19.81 -26.41
CA SER A 219 -7.19 -20.48 -26.49
C SER A 219 -6.70 -20.54 -27.93
N LEU A 220 -5.38 -20.61 -28.11
CA LEU A 220 -4.76 -20.83 -29.41
C LEU A 220 -5.03 -22.27 -29.87
N ASP A 221 -5.38 -22.43 -31.14
CA ASP A 221 -5.65 -23.74 -31.75
C ASP A 221 -4.37 -24.34 -32.35
N GLY A 222 -4.27 -25.67 -32.37
CA GLY A 222 -3.14 -26.38 -32.98
C GLY A 222 -1.84 -26.34 -32.19
N ASP A 223 -0.74 -26.71 -32.84
CA ASP A 223 0.58 -26.81 -32.20
C ASP A 223 1.14 -25.43 -31.82
N LYS A 224 1.70 -25.30 -30.61
CA LYS A 224 2.34 -24.07 -30.14
C LYS A 224 3.46 -23.60 -31.05
N ASP A 225 4.19 -24.55 -31.67
CA ASP A 225 5.35 -24.24 -32.50
C ASP A 225 4.92 -23.52 -33.80
N ALA A 226 3.64 -23.62 -34.18
CA ALA A 226 3.08 -22.88 -35.30
C ALA A 226 2.91 -21.37 -35.02
N TYR A 227 3.06 -20.93 -33.77
CA TYR A 227 2.93 -19.52 -33.37
C TYR A 227 4.26 -18.84 -33.08
N ILE A 228 5.27 -19.60 -32.65
CA ILE A 228 6.58 -19.07 -32.30
C ILE A 228 7.23 -18.42 -33.54
N GLY A 229 7.78 -17.22 -33.36
CA GLY A 229 8.40 -16.42 -34.42
C GLY A 229 7.41 -15.61 -35.26
N LYS A 230 6.09 -15.76 -35.06
CA LYS A 230 5.11 -14.92 -35.76
C LYS A 230 5.06 -13.51 -35.18
N THR A 231 4.85 -12.56 -36.09
CA THR A 231 4.49 -11.18 -35.75
C THR A 231 3.06 -11.13 -35.21
N VAL A 232 2.87 -10.39 -34.12
CA VAL A 232 1.58 -10.06 -33.52
C VAL A 232 1.41 -8.54 -33.50
N MET A 233 0.22 -8.07 -33.88
CA MET A 233 -0.19 -6.71 -33.58
C MET A 233 -0.94 -6.72 -32.25
N ALA A 234 -0.52 -5.89 -31.32
CA ALA A 234 -1.05 -5.83 -29.96
C ALA A 234 -1.68 -4.46 -29.71
N GLN A 235 -2.82 -4.45 -29.02
CA GLN A 235 -3.55 -3.23 -28.66
C GLN A 235 -3.95 -3.29 -27.19
N VAL A 236 -3.44 -2.35 -26.38
CA VAL A 236 -3.82 -2.17 -24.98
C VAL A 236 -5.17 -1.43 -24.91
N ASP A 237 -6.03 -1.81 -23.98
CA ASP A 237 -7.26 -1.09 -23.66
C ASP A 237 -6.91 0.29 -23.06
N GLU A 238 -7.07 1.34 -23.86
CA GLU A 238 -6.69 2.70 -23.52
C GLU A 238 -7.49 3.26 -22.34
N ASP A 239 -8.81 3.10 -22.33
CA ASP A 239 -9.68 3.63 -21.27
C ASP A 239 -9.34 3.00 -19.93
N ARG A 240 -9.16 1.67 -19.92
CA ARG A 240 -8.70 0.94 -18.74
C ARG A 240 -7.34 1.47 -18.27
N ARG A 241 -6.38 1.59 -19.18
CA ARG A 241 -5.02 2.03 -18.86
C ARG A 241 -5.02 3.44 -18.29
N ASN A 242 -5.74 4.37 -18.91
CA ASN A 242 -5.84 5.76 -18.47
C ASN A 242 -6.45 5.86 -17.07
N GLN A 243 -7.52 5.12 -16.79
CA GLN A 243 -8.11 5.08 -15.44
C GLN A 243 -7.14 4.51 -14.40
N LEU A 244 -6.40 3.44 -14.71
CA LEU A 244 -5.43 2.84 -13.78
C LEU A 244 -4.23 3.75 -13.53
N ARG A 245 -3.74 4.40 -14.59
CA ARG A 245 -2.64 5.39 -14.54
C ARG A 245 -3.02 6.61 -13.71
N SER A 246 -4.26 7.09 -13.87
CA SER A 246 -4.85 8.14 -13.05
C SER A 246 -4.94 7.71 -11.58
N ASN A 247 -5.47 6.51 -11.30
CA ASN A 247 -5.57 5.99 -9.93
C ASN A 247 -4.19 5.82 -9.26
N HIS A 248 -3.17 5.45 -10.04
CA HIS A 248 -1.80 5.31 -9.56
C HIS A 248 -1.18 6.67 -9.21
N THR A 249 -1.26 7.63 -10.13
CA THR A 249 -0.81 9.01 -9.87
C THR A 249 -1.58 9.63 -8.70
N GLY A 250 -2.89 9.36 -8.62
CA GLY A 250 -3.72 9.72 -7.48
C GLY A 250 -3.24 9.12 -6.15
N THR A 251 -2.61 7.94 -6.14
CA THR A 251 -2.00 7.39 -4.91
C THR A 251 -0.91 8.31 -4.37
N HIS A 252 0.01 8.76 -5.23
CA HIS A 252 1.10 9.67 -4.83
C HIS A 252 0.54 11.01 -4.32
N ILE A 253 -0.47 11.55 -5.03
CA ILE A 253 -1.11 12.81 -4.64
C ILE A 253 -1.83 12.68 -3.30
N VAL A 254 -2.63 11.62 -3.10
CA VAL A 254 -3.33 11.36 -1.84
C VAL A 254 -2.32 11.12 -0.70
N PHE A 255 -1.23 10.40 -0.98
CA PHE A 255 -0.17 10.18 0.00
C PHE A 255 0.51 11.49 0.43
N ALA A 256 0.89 12.34 -0.54
CA ALA A 256 1.45 13.66 -0.28
C ALA A 256 0.48 14.55 0.53
N ALA A 257 -0.81 14.53 0.18
CA ALA A 257 -1.86 15.22 0.94
C ALA A 257 -1.97 14.68 2.38
N CYS A 258 -1.93 13.37 2.58
CA CYS A 258 -1.92 12.77 3.92
C CYS A 258 -0.71 13.23 4.74
N ARG A 259 0.49 13.27 4.16
CA ARG A 259 1.70 13.74 4.86
C ARG A 259 1.60 15.22 5.24
N LYS A 260 0.99 16.05 4.38
CA LYS A 260 0.80 17.47 4.65
C LYS A 260 -0.24 17.75 5.74
N VAL A 261 -1.36 17.03 5.72
CA VAL A 261 -2.47 17.20 6.67
C VAL A 261 -2.18 16.53 8.01
N LEU A 262 -1.72 15.28 7.98
CA LEU A 262 -1.56 14.46 9.19
C LEU A 262 -0.17 14.58 9.79
N GLY A 263 0.87 14.70 8.97
CA GLY A 263 2.25 14.85 9.42
C GLY A 263 3.23 13.80 8.86
N PRO A 264 4.53 13.94 9.18
CA PRO A 264 5.62 13.19 8.55
C PRO A 264 5.70 11.71 8.96
N HIS A 265 4.97 11.28 9.98
CA HIS A 265 4.87 9.88 10.43
C HIS A 265 4.01 9.00 9.54
N VAL A 266 3.30 9.60 8.58
CA VAL A 266 2.55 8.90 7.56
C VAL A 266 3.52 8.26 6.57
N TRP A 267 3.49 6.93 6.54
CA TRP A 267 4.21 6.07 5.61
C TRP A 267 3.21 5.14 4.94
N GLN A 268 3.46 4.80 3.67
CA GLN A 268 2.65 3.82 2.98
C GLN A 268 2.90 2.41 3.53
N ASN A 269 1.82 1.68 3.78
CA ASN A 269 1.83 0.28 4.22
C ASN A 269 1.20 -0.66 3.18
N GLY A 270 0.63 -0.12 2.11
CA GLY A 270 0.04 -0.89 1.02
C GLY A 270 -0.81 -0.01 0.11
N ALA A 271 -1.03 -0.45 -1.12
CA ALA A 271 -1.95 0.21 -2.03
C ALA A 271 -2.54 -0.79 -3.02
N LYS A 272 -3.75 -0.51 -3.51
CA LYS A 272 -4.36 -1.23 -4.63
C LYS A 272 -5.08 -0.26 -5.53
N LYS A 273 -4.87 -0.38 -6.84
CA LYS A 273 -5.49 0.45 -7.87
C LYS A 273 -6.28 -0.47 -8.79
N THR A 274 -7.60 -0.39 -8.72
CA THR A 274 -8.53 -1.09 -9.61
C THR A 274 -9.34 -0.09 -10.42
N LEU A 275 -10.21 -0.55 -11.32
CA LEU A 275 -11.12 0.32 -12.06
C LEU A 275 -12.26 0.88 -11.20
N ASP A 276 -12.71 0.12 -10.21
CA ASP A 276 -13.86 0.51 -9.40
C ASP A 276 -13.46 1.41 -8.23
N MET A 277 -12.38 1.07 -7.53
CA MET A 277 -11.98 1.77 -6.31
C MET A 277 -10.51 1.52 -5.98
N ALA A 278 -9.75 2.60 -5.82
CA ALA A 278 -8.40 2.52 -5.32
C ALA A 278 -8.38 2.63 -3.78
N HIS A 279 -7.33 2.09 -3.16
CA HIS A 279 -7.04 2.36 -1.76
C HIS A 279 -5.56 2.51 -1.48
N LEU A 280 -5.28 3.29 -0.44
CA LEU A 280 -3.96 3.52 0.14
C LEU A 280 -4.03 3.22 1.64
N ASP A 281 -3.14 2.36 2.11
CA ASP A 281 -2.93 2.07 3.53
C ASP A 281 -1.78 2.93 4.03
N ILE A 282 -2.03 3.70 5.09
CA ILE A 282 -1.03 4.54 5.72
C ILE A 282 -0.82 4.18 7.18
N THR A 283 0.38 4.46 7.68
CA THR A 283 0.63 4.48 9.12
C THR A 283 -0.04 5.71 9.74
N HIS A 284 -0.97 5.48 10.66
CA HIS A 284 -1.61 6.53 11.43
C HIS A 284 -2.09 6.01 12.79
N TYR A 285 -1.91 6.81 13.83
CA TYR A 285 -2.13 6.37 15.21
C TYR A 285 -3.61 6.35 15.63
N LYS A 286 -4.51 7.02 14.91
CA LYS A 286 -5.96 7.06 15.19
C LYS A 286 -6.79 6.90 13.91
N SER A 287 -8.11 6.75 14.02
CA SER A 287 -9.00 6.86 12.86
C SER A 287 -9.06 8.32 12.39
N LEU A 288 -9.27 8.55 11.09
CA LEU A 288 -9.42 9.91 10.57
C LEU A 288 -10.80 10.46 10.94
N SER A 289 -10.84 11.73 11.32
CA SER A 289 -12.11 12.46 11.43
C SER A 289 -12.63 12.82 10.03
N ARG A 290 -13.92 13.12 9.92
CA ARG A 290 -14.50 13.56 8.65
C ARG A 290 -13.84 14.84 8.13
N GLU A 291 -13.46 15.74 9.03
CA GLU A 291 -12.75 16.98 8.70
C GLU A 291 -11.37 16.68 8.10
N GLN A 292 -10.62 15.72 8.67
CA GLN A 292 -9.33 15.30 8.12
C GLN A 292 -9.48 14.63 6.76
N GLU A 293 -10.50 13.80 6.56
CA GLU A 293 -10.79 13.21 5.24
C GLU A 293 -11.05 14.30 4.19
N LEU A 294 -11.84 15.31 4.54
CA LEU A 294 -12.14 16.44 3.65
C LEU A 294 -10.90 17.30 3.40
N GLU A 295 -10.06 17.54 4.41
CA GLU A 295 -8.82 18.30 4.25
C GLU A 295 -7.83 17.58 3.33
N ILE A 296 -7.72 16.25 3.45
CA ILE A 296 -6.91 15.40 2.56
C ILE A 296 -7.46 15.46 1.13
N GLU A 297 -8.77 15.31 0.94
CA GLU A 297 -9.40 15.42 -0.39
C GLU A 297 -9.13 16.79 -1.02
N ASN A 298 -9.35 17.87 -0.26
CA ASN A 298 -9.14 19.23 -0.74
C ASN A 298 -7.67 19.48 -1.09
N GLU A 299 -6.73 19.02 -0.27
CA GLU A 299 -5.32 19.18 -0.54
C GLU A 299 -4.85 18.36 -1.75
N ALA A 300 -5.35 17.13 -1.92
CA ALA A 300 -5.11 16.33 -3.11
C ALA A 300 -5.59 17.05 -4.38
N ASN A 301 -6.80 17.60 -4.36
CA ASN A 301 -7.33 18.35 -5.50
C ASN A 301 -6.61 19.69 -5.75
N ARG A 302 -6.11 20.36 -4.70
CA ARG A 302 -5.22 21.54 -4.88
C ARG A 302 -3.92 21.16 -5.59
N ILE A 303 -3.33 20.01 -5.27
CA ILE A 303 -2.15 19.50 -5.97
C ILE A 303 -2.48 19.26 -7.44
N ILE A 304 -3.62 18.63 -7.74
CA ILE A 304 -4.08 18.41 -9.11
C ILE A 304 -4.22 19.74 -9.88
N CYS A 305 -4.88 20.74 -9.28
CA CYS A 305 -5.07 22.06 -9.88
C CYS A 305 -3.78 22.82 -10.18
N LYS A 306 -2.68 22.53 -9.48
CA LYS A 306 -1.36 23.12 -9.80
C LYS A 306 -0.81 22.66 -11.15
N SER A 307 -1.37 21.59 -11.73
CA SER A 307 -0.94 21.02 -13.00
C SER A 307 0.57 20.75 -13.02
N ALA A 308 1.08 20.13 -11.94
CA ALA A 308 2.50 19.85 -11.79
C ALA A 308 2.94 18.77 -12.79
N LYS A 309 4.14 18.95 -13.34
CA LYS A 309 4.75 17.98 -14.26
C LYS A 309 5.22 16.75 -13.49
N ILE A 310 5.13 15.59 -14.12
CA ILE A 310 5.54 14.30 -13.57
C ILE A 310 6.74 13.79 -14.38
N ASN A 311 7.92 13.88 -13.79
CA ASN A 311 9.17 13.43 -14.39
C ASN A 311 9.42 11.95 -14.06
N LYS A 312 9.82 11.18 -15.06
CA LYS A 312 10.05 9.73 -14.99
C LYS A 312 11.41 9.41 -15.58
N TYR A 313 12.33 8.87 -14.78
CA TYR A 313 13.69 8.58 -15.24
C TYR A 313 14.36 7.46 -14.43
N MET A 314 15.44 6.89 -14.96
CA MET A 314 16.26 5.90 -14.27
C MET A 314 17.40 6.60 -13.53
N MET A 315 17.74 6.11 -12.33
CA MET A 315 18.81 6.65 -11.51
C MET A 315 19.54 5.53 -10.77
N ASN A 316 20.85 5.68 -10.53
CA ASN A 316 21.56 4.76 -9.65
C ASN A 316 20.98 4.82 -8.23
N LYS A 317 20.80 3.66 -7.61
CA LYS A 317 20.20 3.54 -6.28
C LYS A 317 20.93 4.39 -5.23
N SER A 318 22.26 4.37 -5.21
CA SER A 318 23.04 5.13 -4.22
C SER A 318 22.85 6.63 -4.39
N ASP A 319 22.77 7.11 -5.62
CA ASP A 319 22.62 8.54 -5.89
C ASP A 319 21.18 9.00 -5.60
N ALA A 320 20.19 8.18 -5.92
CA ALA A 320 18.79 8.43 -5.56
C ALA A 320 18.59 8.51 -4.03
N GLU A 321 19.18 7.57 -3.27
CA GLU A 321 19.13 7.58 -1.81
C GLU A 321 19.82 8.83 -1.21
N LYS A 322 20.91 9.31 -1.81
CA LYS A 322 21.57 10.55 -1.38
C LYS A 322 20.73 11.79 -1.67
N GLU A 323 20.07 11.84 -2.83
CA GLU A 323 19.31 13.01 -3.28
C GLU A 323 17.94 13.11 -2.61
N TYR A 324 17.19 12.00 -2.55
CA TYR A 324 15.80 11.98 -2.12
C TYR A 324 15.60 11.30 -0.75
N GLY A 325 16.62 10.65 -0.20
CA GLY A 325 16.53 9.92 1.05
C GLY A 325 15.68 8.66 0.97
N PHE A 326 15.39 8.07 2.13
CA PHE A 326 14.62 6.82 2.22
C PHE A 326 13.11 6.99 2.00
N SER A 327 12.61 8.22 1.85
CA SER A 327 11.21 8.43 1.46
C SER A 327 10.89 7.85 0.10
N LEU A 328 11.89 7.57 -0.75
CA LEU A 328 11.72 6.86 -2.02
C LEU A 328 10.98 5.53 -1.91
N TYR A 329 11.03 4.87 -0.75
CA TYR A 329 10.58 3.48 -0.59
C TYR A 329 9.18 3.34 0.03
N GLN A 330 8.26 4.28 -0.22
CA GLN A 330 6.85 4.13 0.19
C GLN A 330 6.20 2.88 -0.43
N GLY A 331 6.52 2.59 -1.69
CA GLY A 331 6.12 1.38 -2.41
C GLY A 331 6.77 0.08 -1.94
N GLY A 332 7.68 0.14 -0.97
CA GLY A 332 8.57 -0.96 -0.60
C GLY A 332 9.96 -0.85 -1.24
N ILE A 333 10.85 -1.77 -0.86
CA ILE A 333 12.23 -1.78 -1.35
C ILE A 333 12.27 -2.44 -2.73
N VAL A 334 12.75 -1.69 -3.72
CA VAL A 334 12.98 -2.20 -5.07
C VAL A 334 14.37 -2.88 -5.12
N PRO A 335 14.46 -4.15 -5.58
CA PRO A 335 15.73 -4.83 -5.76
C PRO A 335 16.48 -4.30 -6.99
N GLY A 336 17.81 -4.36 -6.96
CA GLY A 336 18.69 -3.90 -8.05
C GLY A 336 19.48 -2.63 -7.70
N ASN A 337 20.38 -2.25 -8.61
CA ASN A 337 21.28 -1.10 -8.46
C ASN A 337 20.77 0.16 -9.17
N GLU A 338 19.69 0.05 -9.93
CA GLU A 338 19.01 1.15 -10.60
C GLU A 338 17.56 1.23 -10.13
N LEU A 339 17.07 2.45 -9.96
CA LEU A 339 15.71 2.75 -9.57
C LEU A 339 15.03 3.53 -10.69
N ARG A 340 13.77 3.20 -10.97
CA ARG A 340 12.89 4.08 -11.73
C ARG A 340 12.29 5.10 -10.77
N ILE A 341 12.66 6.36 -10.96
CA ILE A 341 12.17 7.48 -10.17
C ILE A 341 10.95 8.08 -10.84
N VAL A 342 9.90 8.29 -10.05
CA VAL A 342 8.72 9.06 -10.41
C VAL A 342 8.69 10.27 -9.49
N ASN A 343 8.85 11.45 -10.07
CA ASN A 343 8.95 12.73 -9.37
C ASN A 343 7.78 13.62 -9.82
N ILE A 344 6.90 13.95 -8.89
CA ILE A 344 5.85 14.95 -9.10
C ILE A 344 6.42 16.28 -8.61
N ASP A 345 6.66 17.21 -9.54
CA ASP A 345 7.40 18.45 -9.28
C ASP A 345 6.84 19.22 -8.08
N GLY A 346 7.67 19.39 -7.04
CA GLY A 346 7.32 20.13 -5.83
C GLY A 346 6.28 19.44 -4.92
N VAL A 347 5.99 18.15 -5.14
CA VAL A 347 4.97 17.40 -4.40
C VAL A 347 5.56 16.15 -3.74
N ASP A 348 6.05 15.20 -4.53
CA ASP A 348 6.44 13.87 -4.05
C ASP A 348 7.48 13.23 -4.98
N THR A 349 8.31 12.33 -4.44
CA THR A 349 9.29 11.57 -5.23
C THR A 349 9.47 10.18 -4.66
N GLU A 350 9.19 9.18 -5.50
CA GLU A 350 9.18 7.78 -5.11
C GLU A 350 9.86 6.89 -6.17
N ALA A 351 10.44 5.78 -5.71
CA ALA A 351 10.87 4.70 -6.58
C ALA A 351 9.64 3.87 -6.97
N CYS A 352 9.14 4.06 -8.19
CA CYS A 352 7.92 3.39 -8.66
C CYS A 352 8.04 2.88 -10.09
N CYS A 353 7.65 1.63 -10.26
CA CYS A 353 7.66 0.91 -11.54
C CYS A 353 6.30 0.88 -12.23
N GLY A 354 5.31 1.63 -11.72
CA GLY A 354 3.96 1.71 -12.29
C GLY A 354 3.86 2.62 -13.51
N THR A 355 2.68 2.61 -14.12
CA THR A 355 2.31 3.61 -15.14
C THR A 355 1.76 4.86 -14.44
N HIS A 356 2.19 6.04 -14.89
CA HIS A 356 1.79 7.34 -14.32
C HIS A 356 1.46 8.34 -15.42
N CYS A 357 0.57 9.28 -15.10
CA CYS A 357 0.27 10.45 -15.93
C CYS A 357 1.55 11.26 -16.19
N ASP A 358 1.50 12.19 -17.14
CA ASP A 358 2.58 13.16 -17.37
C ASP A 358 2.37 14.46 -16.58
N ASN A 359 1.13 14.75 -16.24
CA ASN A 359 0.74 15.90 -15.44
C ASN A 359 -0.29 15.53 -14.36
N THR A 360 -0.25 16.21 -13.21
CA THR A 360 -1.24 15.98 -12.14
C THR A 360 -2.67 16.31 -12.59
N SER A 361 -2.86 17.22 -13.55
CA SER A 361 -4.19 17.58 -14.07
C SER A 361 -4.89 16.43 -14.79
N GLU A 362 -4.16 15.48 -15.36
CA GLU A 362 -4.72 14.28 -16.01
C GLU A 362 -5.42 13.35 -15.01
N VAL A 363 -5.16 13.49 -13.71
CA VAL A 363 -5.87 12.74 -12.66
C VAL A 363 -7.34 13.19 -12.56
N GLY A 364 -7.67 14.37 -13.07
CA GLY A 364 -9.00 14.95 -13.06
C GLY A 364 -9.41 15.42 -11.67
N TRP A 365 -10.08 14.57 -10.92
CA TRP A 365 -10.53 14.86 -9.55
C TRP A 365 -10.30 13.64 -8.66
N VAL A 366 -9.86 13.85 -7.43
CA VAL A 366 -9.82 12.82 -6.39
C VAL A 366 -11.06 12.96 -5.52
N LYS A 367 -11.86 11.90 -5.43
CA LYS A 367 -12.96 11.79 -4.48
C LYS A 367 -12.60 10.75 -3.41
N MET A 368 -12.56 11.18 -2.16
CA MET A 368 -12.46 10.31 -0.99
C MET A 368 -13.82 9.67 -0.73
N VAL A 369 -13.86 8.34 -0.74
CA VAL A 369 -15.09 7.57 -0.52
C VAL A 369 -15.30 7.31 0.97
N LYS A 370 -14.27 6.82 1.64
CA LYS A 370 -14.26 6.56 3.09
C LYS A 370 -12.85 6.30 3.59
N SER A 371 -12.61 6.49 4.89
CA SER A 371 -11.48 5.88 5.58
C SER A 371 -11.93 4.76 6.52
N GLN A 372 -11.04 3.81 6.77
CA GLN A 372 -11.28 2.72 7.72
C GLN A 372 -9.98 2.34 8.41
N ARG A 373 -10.03 2.18 9.73
CA ARG A 373 -8.93 1.60 10.50
C ARG A 373 -8.88 0.09 10.29
N ILE A 374 -7.76 -0.41 9.77
CA ILE A 374 -7.57 -1.84 9.46
C ILE A 374 -6.97 -2.58 10.66
N SER A 375 -6.02 -1.94 11.33
CA SER A 375 -5.37 -2.45 12.53
C SER A 375 -4.83 -1.30 13.38
N ASP A 376 -4.25 -1.63 14.53
CA ASP A 376 -3.50 -0.65 15.29
C ASP A 376 -2.36 -0.07 14.46
N GLY A 377 -2.35 1.26 14.31
CA GLY A 377 -1.34 1.98 13.54
C GLY A 377 -1.60 2.04 12.04
N ILE A 378 -2.63 1.39 11.48
CA ILE A 378 -2.90 1.38 10.03
C ILE A 378 -4.32 1.86 9.70
N VAL A 379 -4.40 2.86 8.81
CA VAL A 379 -5.64 3.38 8.26
C VAL A 379 -5.65 3.23 6.75
N ARG A 380 -6.74 2.70 6.20
CA ARG A 380 -7.00 2.60 4.78
C ARG A 380 -7.86 3.76 4.31
N LEU A 381 -7.43 4.43 3.26
CA LEU A 381 -8.13 5.48 2.55
C LEU A 381 -8.64 4.91 1.23
N TYR A 382 -9.95 4.93 1.01
CA TYR A 382 -10.56 4.56 -0.25
C TYR A 382 -10.86 5.81 -1.06
N TYR A 383 -10.41 5.84 -2.30
CA TYR A 383 -10.57 6.99 -3.18
C TYR A 383 -10.71 6.54 -4.63
N ILE A 384 -11.27 7.44 -5.44
CA ILE A 384 -11.50 7.25 -6.87
C ILE A 384 -11.04 8.49 -7.60
N THR A 385 -10.56 8.32 -8.83
CA THR A 385 -10.04 9.43 -9.66
C THR A 385 -10.73 9.53 -11.01
N ASN A 386 -10.51 10.66 -11.70
CA ASN A 386 -10.95 10.94 -13.05
C ASN A 386 -12.47 10.74 -13.25
N GLU A 387 -12.92 10.26 -14.41
CA GLU A 387 -14.33 10.13 -14.77
C GLU A 387 -15.17 9.38 -13.73
N ARG A 388 -14.58 8.36 -13.10
CA ARG A 388 -15.27 7.59 -12.05
C ARG A 388 -15.60 8.41 -10.81
N ALA A 389 -14.83 9.45 -10.51
CA ALA A 389 -15.15 10.37 -9.44
C ALA A 389 -16.43 11.16 -9.78
N MET A 390 -16.57 11.60 -11.04
CA MET A 390 -17.76 12.32 -11.51
C MET A 390 -19.01 11.44 -11.45
N ASP A 391 -18.91 10.18 -11.86
CA ASP A 391 -20.01 9.21 -11.78
C ASP A 391 -20.55 9.06 -10.35
N ILE A 392 -19.66 8.99 -9.37
CA ILE A 392 -20.03 8.84 -7.96
C ILE A 392 -20.65 10.11 -7.42
N MET A 393 -20.08 11.27 -7.72
CA MET A 393 -20.65 12.56 -7.29
C MET A 393 -22.05 12.78 -7.88
N ASN A 394 -22.28 12.37 -9.13
CA ASN A 394 -23.60 12.42 -9.76
C ASN A 394 -24.58 11.45 -9.08
N LYS A 395 -24.16 10.22 -8.78
CA LYS A 395 -24.99 9.24 -8.05
C LYS A 395 -25.34 9.71 -6.64
N GLU A 396 -24.38 10.28 -5.91
CA GLU A 396 -24.61 10.88 -4.59
C GLU A 396 -25.63 12.01 -4.67
N THR A 397 -25.53 12.87 -5.69
CA THR A 397 -26.46 13.98 -5.93
C THR A 397 -27.88 13.48 -6.20
N VAL A 398 -28.06 12.50 -7.09
CA VAL A 398 -29.36 11.90 -7.39
C VAL A 398 -29.97 11.27 -6.13
N LEU A 399 -29.18 10.53 -5.35
CA LEU A 399 -29.63 9.92 -4.11
C LEU A 399 -30.14 10.96 -3.10
N LEU A 400 -29.42 12.08 -2.96
CA LEU A 400 -29.84 13.18 -2.07
C LEU A 400 -31.14 13.84 -2.55
N GLN A 401 -31.29 14.05 -3.85
CA GLN A 401 -32.52 14.60 -4.43
C GLN A 401 -33.72 13.67 -4.24
N ASP A 402 -33.53 12.36 -4.43
CA ASP A 402 -34.58 11.36 -4.24
C ASP A 402 -34.98 11.25 -2.76
N LEU A 403 -34.03 11.36 -1.84
CA LEU A 403 -34.31 11.46 -0.41
C LEU A 403 -35.07 12.75 -0.07
N GLY A 404 -34.67 13.90 -0.61
CA GLY A 404 -35.40 15.16 -0.42
C GLY A 404 -36.87 15.05 -0.87
N LYS A 405 -37.10 14.52 -2.08
CA LYS A 405 -38.44 14.25 -2.61
C LYS A 405 -39.25 13.30 -1.74
N LEU A 406 -38.64 12.19 -1.30
CA LEU A 406 -39.32 11.19 -0.45
C LEU A 406 -39.81 11.79 0.87
N TRP A 407 -39.05 12.73 1.43
CA TRP A 407 -39.36 13.39 2.69
C TRP A 407 -40.14 14.70 2.52
N GLY A 408 -40.44 15.12 1.28
CA GLY A 408 -41.14 16.36 0.98
C GLY A 408 -40.35 17.62 1.37
N ILE A 409 -39.03 17.54 1.37
CA ILE A 409 -38.11 18.64 1.71
C ILE A 409 -37.40 19.06 0.42
N ASP A 410 -37.56 20.33 0.03
CA ASP A 410 -36.74 20.91 -1.03
C ASP A 410 -35.34 21.23 -0.50
N GLN A 411 -34.34 20.98 -1.35
CA GLN A 411 -32.91 21.10 -1.04
C GLN A 411 -32.44 22.55 -0.91
#